data_AF-A0A923ML76-F1
#
_entry.id   AF-A0A923ML76-F1
#
_cell.length_a   1.000
_cell.length_b   1.000
_cell.length_c   1.000
_cell.angle_alpha   90.00
_cell.angle_beta   90.00
_cell.angle_gamma   90.00
#
_symmetry.space_group_name_H-M   'P 1'
#
loop_
_entity.id
_entity.type
_entity.pdbx_description
1 polymer ?
#
loop_
_entity_poly.entity_id
_entity_poly.type
_entity_poly.pdbx_seq_one_letter_code
_entity_poly.pdbx_strand_id
1 'polypeptide(L)'
;MSKQSGFLAKQAAIQQKMIDDAQRVTCELMAETLQITLHEEFGWGYDRLVKLDLLWRENYKHFLGAMNHKNPDADVLQVHLDRRLADVYKNRQPMDPFERRYPEIKPVTYNRKK
;
A
#
# COMPACT_ATOMS: atom_id res chain seq x y z
N MET A 1 -22.04 29.60 -5.21
CA MET A 1 -21.22 28.41 -5.54
C MET A 1 -20.06 28.85 -6.42
N SER A 2 -18.85 28.95 -5.88
CA SER A 2 -17.66 29.30 -6.66
C SER A 2 -17.38 28.18 -7.64
N LYS A 3 -17.46 28.45 -8.95
CA LYS A 3 -17.08 27.50 -10.01
C LYS A 3 -15.64 27.07 -9.73
N GLN A 4 -15.44 25.80 -9.40
CA GLN A 4 -14.12 25.19 -9.32
C GLN A 4 -13.46 25.40 -10.69
N SER A 5 -12.33 26.12 -10.71
CA SER A 5 -11.67 26.51 -11.97
C SER A 5 -11.27 25.25 -12.73
N GLY A 6 -11.72 25.10 -13.98
CA GLY A 6 -11.39 23.92 -14.82
C GLY A 6 -9.89 23.73 -15.01
N PHE A 7 -9.09 24.79 -14.83
CA PHE A 7 -7.64 24.72 -14.79
C PHE A 7 -7.13 23.94 -13.56
N LEU A 8 -7.67 24.21 -12.36
CA LEU A 8 -7.29 23.51 -11.13
C LEU A 8 -7.67 22.03 -11.19
N ALA A 9 -8.82 21.70 -11.78
CA ALA A 9 -9.23 20.30 -11.97
C ALA A 9 -8.27 19.54 -12.91
N LYS A 10 -7.85 20.17 -14.01
CA LYS A 10 -6.84 19.60 -14.92
C LYS A 10 -5.49 19.42 -14.24
N GLN A 11 -5.05 20.41 -13.47
CA GLN A 11 -3.77 20.34 -12.75
C GLN A 11 -3.79 19.21 -11.70
N ALA A 12 -4.88 19.07 -10.95
CA ALA A 12 -5.05 17.97 -9.98
C ALA A 12 -5.03 16.60 -10.67
N ALA A 13 -5.67 16.46 -11.84
CA ALA A 13 -5.65 15.21 -12.60
C ALA A 13 -4.25 14.84 -13.10
N ILE A 14 -3.46 15.82 -13.56
CA ILE A 14 -2.07 15.60 -13.97
C ILE A 14 -1.22 15.17 -12.77
N GLN A 15 -1.34 15.86 -11.65
CA GLN A 15 -0.61 15.52 -10.42
C GLN A 15 -0.97 14.12 -9.92
N GLN A 16 -2.26 13.77 -9.91
CA GLN A 16 -2.68 12.43 -9.52
C GLN A 16 -2.09 11.37 -10.44
N LYS A 17 -2.14 11.58 -11.76
CA LYS A 17 -1.54 10.65 -12.72
C LYS A 17 -0.03 10.47 -12.49
N MET A 18 0.70 11.55 -12.21
CA MET A 18 2.13 11.46 -11.91
C MET A 18 2.41 10.64 -10.65
N ILE A 19 1.58 10.79 -9.62
CA ILE A 19 1.67 9.99 -8.38
C ILE A 19 1.39 8.51 -8.69
N ASP A 20 0.33 8.22 -9.44
CA ASP A 20 -0.05 6.86 -9.80
C ASP A 20 1.04 6.17 -10.65
N ASP A 21 1.60 6.89 -11.62
CA ASP A 21 2.71 6.42 -12.46
C ASP A 21 3.97 6.13 -11.62
N ALA A 22 4.32 7.05 -10.71
CA ALA A 22 5.46 6.89 -9.82
C ALA A 22 5.29 5.68 -8.89
N GLN A 23 4.11 5.53 -8.27
CA GLN A 23 3.79 4.38 -7.42
C GLN A 23 3.91 3.06 -8.19
N ARG A 24 3.39 3.01 -9.43
CA ARG A 24 3.48 1.81 -10.28
C ARG A 24 4.93 1.44 -10.56
N VAL A 25 5.75 2.38 -11.03
CA VAL A 25 7.15 2.14 -11.37
C VAL A 25 7.95 1.72 -10.14
N THR A 26 7.74 2.37 -8.99
CA THR A 26 8.40 1.98 -7.73
C THR A 26 8.01 0.57 -7.30
N CYS A 27 6.73 0.20 -7.37
CA CYS A 27 6.29 -1.14 -7.01
C CYS A 27 6.85 -2.23 -7.95
N GLU A 28 6.93 -1.93 -9.25
CA GLU A 28 7.53 -2.84 -10.24
C GLU A 28 9.01 -3.09 -9.94
N LEU A 29 9.80 -2.03 -9.73
CA LEU A 29 11.21 -2.16 -9.39
C LEU A 29 11.44 -2.88 -8.05
N MET A 30 10.59 -2.63 -7.05
CA MET A 30 10.66 -3.36 -5.78
C MET A 30 10.38 -4.86 -5.95
N ALA A 31 9.42 -5.23 -6.78
CA ALA A 31 9.10 -6.63 -7.05
C ALA A 31 10.23 -7.33 -7.82
N GLU A 32 10.79 -6.67 -8.84
CA GLU A 32 11.91 -7.19 -9.64
C GLU A 32 13.16 -7.40 -8.80
N THR A 33 13.55 -6.40 -8.00
CA THR A 33 14.73 -6.51 -7.13
C THR A 33 14.55 -7.57 -6.04
N LEU A 34 13.34 -7.72 -5.48
CA LEU A 34 13.04 -8.81 -4.55
C LEU A 34 13.16 -10.20 -5.22
N GLN A 35 12.69 -10.35 -6.46
CA GLN A 35 12.80 -11.61 -7.20
C GLN A 35 14.26 -11.97 -7.48
N ILE A 36 15.09 -10.99 -7.88
CA ILE A 36 16.53 -11.17 -8.09
C ILE A 36 17.18 -11.64 -6.80
N THR A 37 16.95 -10.96 -5.67
CA THR A 37 17.51 -11.36 -4.38
C THR A 37 17.07 -12.76 -3.95
N LEU A 38 15.79 -13.10 -4.12
CA LEU A 38 15.28 -14.44 -3.79
C LEU A 38 15.88 -15.54 -4.68
N HIS A 39 16.18 -15.22 -5.93
CA HIS A 39 16.86 -16.14 -6.83
C HIS A 39 18.33 -16.34 -6.43
N GLU A 40 19.08 -15.25 -6.33
CA GLU A 40 20.54 -15.27 -6.17
C GLU A 40 20.95 -15.73 -4.76
N GLU A 41 20.28 -15.24 -3.72
CA GLU A 41 20.69 -15.48 -2.32
C GLU A 41 19.96 -16.66 -1.68
N PHE A 42 18.76 -17.00 -2.16
CA PHE A 42 17.92 -18.05 -1.57
C PHE A 42 17.65 -19.22 -2.51
N GLY A 43 18.15 -19.18 -3.75
CA GLY A 43 18.05 -20.26 -4.72
C GLY A 43 16.63 -20.54 -5.22
N TRP A 44 15.71 -19.55 -5.16
CA TRP A 44 14.35 -19.75 -5.65
C TRP A 44 14.32 -19.88 -7.17
N GLY A 45 13.69 -20.94 -7.67
CA GLY A 45 13.46 -21.14 -9.10
C GLY A 45 12.26 -20.36 -9.66
N TYR A 46 12.16 -20.30 -10.98
CA TYR A 46 11.15 -19.53 -11.72
C TYR A 46 9.70 -19.76 -11.23
N ASP A 47 9.25 -21.01 -11.13
CA ASP A 47 7.87 -21.33 -10.75
C ASP A 47 7.49 -20.76 -9.37
N ARG A 48 8.44 -20.79 -8.43
CA ARG A 48 8.24 -20.26 -7.08
C ARG A 48 8.17 -18.73 -7.09
N LEU A 49 8.99 -18.08 -7.92
CA LEU A 49 9.01 -16.62 -8.08
C LEU A 49 7.73 -16.13 -8.76
N VAL A 50 7.24 -16.79 -9.80
CA VAL A 50 5.95 -16.46 -10.45
C VAL A 50 4.79 -16.59 -9.46
N LYS A 51 4.75 -17.67 -8.69
CA LYS A 51 3.73 -17.86 -7.66
C LYS A 51 3.79 -16.76 -6.59
N LEU A 52 4.99 -16.38 -6.16
CA LEU A 52 5.17 -15.27 -5.22
C LEU A 52 4.65 -13.96 -5.81
N ASP A 53 5.04 -13.62 -7.04
CA ASP A 53 4.66 -12.35 -7.69
C ASP A 53 3.14 -12.19 -7.76
N LEU A 54 2.42 -13.23 -8.21
CA LEU A 54 0.97 -13.22 -8.29
C LEU A 54 0.32 -12.98 -6.92
N LEU A 55 0.69 -13.79 -5.91
CA LEU A 55 0.12 -13.69 -4.57
C LEU A 55 0.49 -12.38 -3.87
N TRP A 56 1.72 -11.91 -4.06
CA TRP A 56 2.18 -10.65 -3.50
C TRP A 56 1.42 -9.47 -4.10
N ARG A 57 1.20 -9.44 -5.42
CA ARG A 57 0.42 -8.38 -6.09
C ARG A 57 -1.02 -8.34 -5.60
N GLU A 58 -1.65 -9.50 -5.40
CA GLU A 58 -2.99 -9.59 -4.82
C GLU A 58 -3.01 -9.02 -3.39
N ASN A 59 -2.05 -9.42 -2.56
CA ASN A 59 -1.93 -8.95 -1.18
C ASN A 59 -1.65 -7.44 -1.11
N TYR A 60 -0.78 -6.92 -1.99
CA TYR A 60 -0.50 -5.49 -2.10
C TYR A 60 -1.75 -4.70 -2.48
N LYS A 61 -2.48 -5.13 -3.53
CA LYS A 61 -3.73 -4.49 -3.96
C LYS A 61 -4.78 -4.47 -2.85
N HIS A 62 -4.91 -5.56 -2.10
CA HIS A 62 -5.84 -5.64 -0.98
C HIS A 62 -5.53 -4.59 0.11
N PHE A 63 -4.26 -4.49 0.54
CA PHE A 63 -3.87 -3.58 1.62
C PHE A 63 -3.57 -2.15 1.18
N LEU A 64 -3.47 -1.87 -0.13
CA LEU A 64 -3.30 -0.51 -0.62
C LEU A 64 -4.41 0.44 -0.12
N GLY A 65 -5.62 -0.09 0.07
CA GLY A 65 -6.74 0.64 0.65
C GLY A 65 -6.52 1.14 2.08
N ALA A 66 -5.64 0.49 2.87
CA ALA A 66 -5.26 0.95 4.22
C ALA A 66 -4.48 2.28 4.17
N MET A 67 -3.82 2.56 3.05
CA MET A 67 -3.00 3.75 2.89
C MET A 67 -3.81 5.01 2.56
N ASN A 68 -5.10 4.84 2.22
CA ASN A 68 -5.97 5.93 1.81
C ASN A 68 -7.01 6.23 2.89
N HIS A 69 -6.77 7.28 3.69
CA HIS A 69 -7.71 7.73 4.74
C HIS A 69 -9.12 8.10 4.24
N LYS A 70 -9.33 8.26 2.93
CA LYS A 70 -10.66 8.49 2.33
C LYS A 70 -11.40 7.20 2.00
N ASN A 71 -10.74 6.06 2.03
CA ASN A 71 -11.37 4.76 1.86
C ASN A 71 -12.24 4.49 3.11
N PRO A 72 -13.55 4.20 2.96
CA PRO A 72 -14.43 3.93 4.11
C PRO A 72 -13.97 2.75 4.97
N ASP A 73 -13.25 1.80 4.38
CA ASP A 73 -12.76 0.59 5.05
C ASP A 73 -11.28 0.71 5.47
N ALA A 74 -10.70 1.92 5.43
CA ALA A 74 -9.28 2.13 5.70
C ALA A 74 -8.88 1.64 7.10
N ASP A 75 -9.64 1.99 8.13
CA ASP A 75 -9.38 1.60 9.53
C ASP A 75 -9.43 0.07 9.72
N VAL A 76 -10.42 -0.58 9.10
CA VAL A 76 -10.56 -2.04 9.10
C VAL A 76 -9.35 -2.69 8.43
N LEU A 77 -8.93 -2.17 7.28
CA LEU A 77 -7.76 -2.68 6.54
C LEU A 77 -6.45 -2.43 7.32
N GLN A 78 -6.32 -1.32 8.03
CA GLN A 78 -5.16 -1.00 8.88
C GLN A 78 -5.04 -2.02 10.02
N VAL A 79 -6.14 -2.26 10.75
CA VAL A 79 -6.20 -3.28 11.81
C VAL A 79 -5.94 -4.68 11.25
N HIS A 80 -6.48 -4.99 10.08
CA HIS A 80 -6.25 -6.29 9.43
C HIS A 80 -4.77 -6.46 9.05
N LEU A 81 -4.14 -5.42 8.48
CA LEU A 81 -2.73 -5.43 8.14
C LEU A 81 -1.86 -5.67 9.38
N ASP A 82 -2.15 -4.97 10.48
CA ASP A 82 -1.45 -5.15 11.76
C ASP A 82 -1.54 -6.59 12.25
N ARG A 83 -2.75 -7.17 12.24
CA ARG A 83 -2.95 -8.57 12.66
C ARG A 83 -2.20 -9.56 11.78
N ARG A 84 -2.21 -9.38 10.46
CA ARG A 84 -1.51 -10.28 9.53
C ARG A 84 0.00 -10.18 9.69
N LEU A 85 0.53 -8.98 9.90
CA LEU A 85 1.96 -8.79 10.11
C LEU A 85 2.40 -9.30 11.49
N ALA A 86 1.57 -9.13 12.53
CA ALA A 86 1.81 -9.71 13.84
C ALA A 86 1.88 -11.25 13.80
N ASP A 87 1.03 -11.91 12.99
CA ASP A 87 1.10 -13.36 12.79
C ASP A 87 2.39 -13.81 12.07
N VAL A 88 2.92 -12.98 11.17
CA VAL A 88 4.23 -13.24 10.53
C VAL A 88 5.36 -13.15 11.56
N TYR A 89 5.36 -12.14 12.41
CA TYR A 89 6.41 -11.94 13.41
C TYR A 89 6.29 -12.91 14.59
N LYS A 90 5.06 -13.34 14.91
CA LYS A 90 4.75 -14.10 16.12
C LYS A 90 5.38 -13.40 17.34
N ASN A 91 6.19 -14.13 18.09
CA ASN A 91 6.88 -13.63 19.28
C ASN A 91 8.36 -13.27 19.00
N ARG A 92 8.76 -13.12 17.73
CA ARG A 92 10.17 -12.88 17.37
C ARG A 92 10.59 -11.42 17.49
N GLN A 93 9.66 -10.48 17.33
CA GLN A 93 9.92 -9.06 17.50
C GLN A 93 8.64 -8.30 17.88
N PRO A 94 8.74 -7.25 18.70
CA PRO A 94 7.63 -6.33 18.91
C PRO A 94 7.25 -5.65 17.60
N MET A 95 5.97 -5.37 17.42
CA MET A 95 5.44 -4.71 16.23
C MET A 95 4.84 -3.36 16.62
N ASP A 96 5.28 -2.30 15.93
CA ASP A 96 4.62 -1.00 16.01
C ASP A 96 3.25 -1.03 15.31
N PRO A 97 2.22 -0.40 15.89
CA PRO A 97 0.91 -0.28 15.26
C PRO A 97 0.98 0.56 13.99
N PHE A 98 -0.03 0.41 13.13
CA PHE A 98 -0.10 1.06 11.82
C PHE A 98 0.23 2.56 11.85
N GLU A 99 -0.34 3.32 12.79
CA GLU A 99 -0.21 4.78 12.87
C GLU A 99 1.22 5.21 13.19
N ARG A 100 2.01 4.35 13.84
CA ARG A 100 3.44 4.60 14.09
C ARG A 100 4.32 4.19 12.92
N ARG A 101 3.92 3.15 12.17
CA ARG A 101 4.63 2.69 10.97
C ARG A 101 4.44 3.65 9.79
N TYR A 102 3.31 4.36 9.74
CA TYR A 102 2.97 5.28 8.67
C TYR A 102 2.45 6.63 9.21
N PRO A 103 3.31 7.43 9.88
CA PRO A 103 2.89 8.67 10.52
C PRO A 103 2.42 9.76 9.54
N GLU A 104 2.75 9.64 8.24
CA GLU A 104 2.34 10.57 7.19
C GLU A 104 0.90 10.35 6.73
N ILE A 105 0.30 9.20 7.05
CA ILE A 105 -1.08 8.88 6.68
C ILE A 105 -2.02 9.60 7.63
N LYS A 106 -2.89 10.44 7.06
CA LYS A 106 -3.90 11.15 7.83
C LYS A 106 -4.82 10.14 8.55
N PRO A 107 -5.25 10.42 9.79
CA PRO A 107 -6.22 9.57 10.47
C PRO A 107 -7.54 9.48 9.70
N VAL A 108 -8.18 8.31 9.75
CA VAL A 108 -9.54 8.11 9.23
C VAL A 108 -10.51 8.93 10.08
N THR A 109 -11.31 9.79 9.45
CA THR A 109 -12.31 10.60 10.15
C THR A 109 -13.72 10.26 9.66
N TYR A 110 -14.55 9.75 10.57
CA TYR A 110 -15.98 9.61 10.32
C TYR A 110 -16.63 10.94 10.64
N ASN A 111 -17.08 11.67 9.61
CA ASN A 111 -17.93 12.84 9.82
C ASN A 111 -19.18 12.39 10.60
N ARG A 112 -19.22 12.67 11.91
CA ARG A 112 -20.46 12.71 12.68
C ARG A 112 -21.29 13.84 12.06
N LYS A 113 -22.20 13.51 11.15
CA LYS A 113 -23.33 14.39 10.86
C LYS A 113 -24.07 14.58 12.19
N LYS A 114 -23.91 15.75 12.79
CA LYS A 114 -24.88 16.27 13.76
C LYS A 114 -26.13 16.71 13.02
#